data_AF-A0A7C5NWT6-F1
#
_entry.id   AF-A0A7C5NWT6-F1
#
_cell.length_a   1.000
_cell.length_b   1.000
_cell.length_c   1.000
_cell.angle_alpha   90.00
_cell.angle_beta   90.00
_cell.angle_gamma   90.00
#
_symmetry.space_group_name_H-M   'P 1'
#
loop_
_entity.id
_entity.type
_entity.pdbx_description
1 polymer ?
#
loop_
_entity_poly.entity_id
_entity_poly.type
_entity_poly.pdbx_seq_one_letter_code
_entity_poly.pdbx_strand_id
1 'polypeptide(L)'
;MNYRNLILIIIFFISIINLNGQGFLTTQGKSIVNDDGEKIILRGMGLGGWMLQEGYMLLTADFASSQSQIRQKIEDLAGIENTQIFYDEWLKNFV
;
A
#
# COMPACT_ATOMS: atom_id res chain seq x y z
N MET A 1 -31.88 -16.22 -34.54
CA MET A 1 -31.45 -15.69 -33.22
C MET A 1 -32.66 -15.02 -32.58
N ASN A 2 -33.06 -15.42 -31.37
CA ASN A 2 -34.30 -14.91 -30.75
C ASN A 2 -34.09 -13.51 -30.16
N TYR A 3 -35.15 -12.69 -30.08
CA TYR A 3 -35.09 -11.31 -29.57
C TYR A 3 -34.41 -11.18 -28.20
N ARG A 4 -34.60 -12.17 -27.32
CA ARG A 4 -33.91 -12.25 -26.02
C ARG A 4 -32.38 -12.28 -26.16
N ASN A 5 -31.86 -13.04 -27.11
CA ASN A 5 -30.42 -13.14 -27.35
C ASN A 5 -29.89 -11.83 -27.96
N LEU A 6 -30.68 -11.16 -28.80
CA LEU A 6 -30.34 -9.86 -29.36
C LEU A 6 -30.26 -8.78 -28.27
N ILE A 7 -31.22 -8.75 -27.34
CA ILE A 7 -31.23 -7.83 -26.20
C ILE A 7 -29.99 -8.04 -25.31
N LEU A 8 -29.66 -9.30 -24.99
CA LEU A 8 -28.48 -9.61 -24.16
C LEU A 8 -27.17 -9.19 -24.83
N ILE A 9 -27.04 -9.37 -26.15
CA ILE A 9 -25.87 -8.92 -26.92
C ILE A 9 -25.76 -7.39 -26.87
N ILE A 10 -26.88 -6.67 -27.07
CA ILE A 10 -26.89 -5.21 -27.01
C ILE A 10 -26.47 -4.71 -25.62
N ILE A 11 -26.99 -5.31 -24.55
CA ILE A 11 -26.61 -4.97 -23.17
C ILE A 11 -25.10 -5.20 -22.94
N PHE A 12 -24.57 -6.33 -23.41
CA PHE A 12 -23.15 -6.64 -23.31
C PHE A 12 -22.29 -5.61 -24.06
N PHE A 13 -22.66 -5.22 -25.28
CA PHE A 13 -21.93 -4.19 -26.01
C PHE A 13 -22.02 -2.82 -25.35
N ILE A 14 -23.18 -2.43 -24.80
CA ILE A 14 -23.34 -1.16 -24.06
C ILE A 14 -22.45 -1.12 -22.81
N SER A 15 -22.27 -2.25 -22.12
CA SER A 15 -21.41 -2.32 -20.93
C SER A 15 -19.92 -2.08 -21.22
N ILE A 16 -19.46 -2.30 -22.45
CA ILE A 16 -18.05 -2.12 -22.84
C ILE A 16 -17.71 -0.65 -23.12
N ILE A 17 -18.70 0.16 -23.49
CA ILE A 17 -18.51 1.57 -23.91
C ILE A 17 -18.01 2.46 -22.76
N ASN A 18 -18.22 2.04 -21.50
CA ASN A 18 -17.84 2.80 -20.30
C ASN A 18 -16.57 2.27 -19.61
N LEU A 19 -15.80 1.40 -20.24
CA LEU A 19 -14.53 0.91 -19.70
C LEU A 19 -13.41 1.95 -19.91
N ASN A 20 -13.52 3.10 -19.24
CA ASN A 20 -12.42 4.04 -19.11
C ASN A 20 -11.58 3.61 -17.89
N GLY A 21 -10.33 3.21 -18.10
CA GLY A 21 -9.39 3.02 -17.00
C GLY A 21 -9.11 4.35 -16.29
N GLN A 22 -8.64 4.31 -15.04
CA GLN A 22 -7.93 5.46 -14.48
C GLN A 22 -6.74 5.72 -15.42
N GLY A 23 -6.79 6.82 -16.17
CA GLY A 23 -5.75 7.19 -17.14
C GLY A 23 -4.34 7.16 -16.55
N PHE A 24 -3.33 7.18 -17.41
CA PHE A 24 -1.96 7.14 -16.95
C PHE A 24 -1.52 8.51 -16.43
N LEU A 25 -0.63 8.50 -15.44
CA LEU A 25 0.06 9.71 -15.00
C LEU A 25 1.37 9.84 -15.76
N THR A 26 1.65 11.03 -16.24
CA THR A 26 2.93 11.39 -16.87
C THR A 26 3.48 12.68 -16.26
N THR A 27 4.65 13.10 -16.71
CA THR A 27 5.30 14.34 -16.27
C THR A 27 5.31 15.38 -17.38
N GLN A 28 4.92 16.61 -17.05
CA GLN A 28 5.13 17.79 -17.89
C GLN A 28 6.02 18.78 -17.14
N GLY A 29 7.31 18.78 -17.47
CA GLY A 29 8.32 19.54 -16.73
C GLY A 29 8.40 19.07 -15.27
N LYS A 30 7.99 19.93 -14.32
CA LYS A 30 7.98 19.62 -12.87
C LYS A 30 6.60 19.18 -12.34
N SER A 31 5.59 19.10 -13.19
CA SER A 31 4.22 18.71 -12.80
C SER A 31 3.95 17.26 -13.17
N ILE A 32 3.23 16.54 -12.30
CA ILE A 32 2.57 15.28 -12.65
C ILE A 32 1.21 15.66 -13.26
N VAL A 33 0.85 15.07 -14.41
CA VAL A 33 -0.40 15.32 -15.13
C VAL A 33 -1.10 14.02 -15.51
N ASN A 34 -2.42 14.06 -15.67
CA ASN A 34 -3.20 12.97 -16.28
C ASN A 34 -3.19 13.07 -17.82
N ASP A 35 -3.92 12.18 -18.48
CA ASP A 35 -4.03 12.12 -19.95
C ASP A 35 -4.67 13.38 -20.57
N ASP A 36 -5.47 14.14 -19.80
CA ASP A 36 -6.07 15.41 -20.22
C ASP A 36 -5.12 16.62 -20.01
N GLY A 37 -3.90 16.38 -19.51
CA GLY A 37 -2.92 17.41 -19.19
C GLY A 37 -3.22 18.17 -17.89
N GLU A 38 -4.18 17.70 -17.10
CA GLU A 38 -4.55 18.31 -15.82
C GLU A 38 -3.51 17.96 -14.76
N LYS A 39 -3.11 18.96 -13.98
CA LYS A 39 -2.13 18.78 -12.92
C LYS A 39 -2.71 17.96 -11.77
N ILE A 40 -2.01 16.91 -11.39
CA ILE A 40 -2.34 16.05 -10.24
C ILE A 40 -1.37 16.32 -9.08
N ILE A 41 -1.91 16.39 -7.87
CA ILE A 41 -1.13 16.45 -6.62
C ILE A 41 -1.38 15.15 -5.86
N LEU A 42 -0.36 14.29 -5.82
CA LEU A 42 -0.41 13.07 -5.02
C LEU A 42 -0.30 13.43 -3.53
N ARG A 43 -1.24 12.92 -2.73
CA ARG A 43 -1.27 13.09 -1.28
C ARG A 43 -1.32 11.70 -0.66
N GLY A 44 -0.30 11.35 0.11
CA GLY A 44 -0.19 10.07 0.78
C GLY A 44 0.56 10.21 2.09
N MET A 45 0.50 9.17 2.90
CA MET A 45 1.25 9.04 4.15
C MET A 45 2.05 7.73 4.09
N GLY A 46 3.29 7.77 4.55
CA GLY A 46 4.13 6.59 4.67
C GLY A 46 3.74 5.76 5.89
N LEU A 47 3.76 4.43 5.75
CA LEU A 47 3.51 3.48 6.84
C LEU A 47 4.84 3.15 7.54
N GLY A 48 5.51 4.19 8.04
CA GLY A 48 6.81 4.08 8.72
C GLY A 48 6.70 3.16 9.94
N GLY A 49 7.72 2.32 10.16
CA GLY A 49 7.71 1.36 11.26
C GLY A 49 6.95 0.05 11.01
N TRP A 50 6.14 -0.04 9.94
CA TRP A 50 5.36 -1.25 9.67
C TRP A 50 6.26 -2.43 9.28
N MET A 51 6.91 -2.33 8.12
CA MET A 51 7.76 -3.38 7.56
C MET A 51 9.21 -3.26 8.03
N LEU A 52 9.67 -2.02 8.23
CA LEU A 52 11.00 -1.72 8.73
C LEU A 52 10.88 -0.82 9.96
N GLN A 53 11.31 -1.34 11.11
CA GLN A 53 11.33 -0.60 12.37
C GLN A 53 12.59 0.27 12.47
N GLU A 54 12.37 1.56 12.74
CA GLU A 54 13.42 2.56 12.93
C GLU A 54 13.41 3.04 14.39
N GLY A 55 14.56 3.04 15.06
CA GLY A 55 14.60 3.26 16.50
C GLY A 55 14.08 4.62 16.97
N TYR A 56 14.15 5.67 16.16
CA TYR A 56 13.57 6.96 16.53
C TYR A 56 12.04 6.95 16.52
N MET A 57 11.41 6.15 15.65
CA MET A 57 9.95 6.02 15.59
C MET A 57 9.40 5.25 16.79
N LEU A 58 10.18 4.29 17.30
CA LEU A 58 9.81 3.44 18.44
C LEU A 58 10.37 3.95 19.78
N LEU A 59 11.04 5.11 19.80
CA LEU A 59 11.70 5.67 20.98
C LEU A 59 12.74 4.72 21.60
N THR A 60 13.35 3.86 20.79
CA THR A 60 14.42 2.94 21.20
C THR A 60 15.81 3.41 20.79
N ALA A 61 15.92 4.55 20.08
CA ALA A 61 17.16 5.01 19.45
C ALA A 61 18.39 5.03 20.39
N ASP A 62 18.20 5.31 21.68
CA ASP A 62 19.27 5.36 22.68
C ASP A 62 19.92 3.99 22.97
N PHE A 63 19.24 2.88 22.68
CA PHE A 63 19.72 1.52 22.99
C PHE A 63 19.50 0.49 21.87
N ALA A 64 18.70 0.81 20.85
CA ALA A 64 18.45 0.00 19.65
C ALA A 64 17.94 0.88 18.51
N SER A 65 18.81 1.17 17.53
CA SER A 65 18.49 2.08 16.42
C SER A 65 18.03 1.36 15.15
N SER A 66 18.52 0.15 14.88
CA SER A 66 18.11 -0.66 13.72
C SER A 66 17.08 -1.72 14.10
N GLN A 67 16.27 -2.17 13.14
CA GLN A 67 15.31 -3.27 13.35
C GLN A 67 15.98 -4.52 13.92
N SER A 68 17.18 -4.88 13.45
CA SER A 68 17.90 -6.04 13.98
C SER A 68 18.26 -5.88 15.47
N GLN A 69 18.68 -4.68 15.88
CA GLN A 69 18.93 -4.39 17.31
C GLN A 69 17.64 -4.42 18.13
N ILE A 70 16.55 -3.86 17.60
CA ILE A 70 15.24 -3.86 18.26
C ILE A 70 14.77 -5.30 18.45
N ARG A 71 14.83 -6.12 17.40
CA ARG A 71 14.49 -7.55 17.46
C ARG A 71 15.34 -8.28 18.49
N GLN A 72 16.66 -8.05 18.50
CA GLN A 72 17.54 -8.67 19.48
C GLN A 72 17.16 -8.27 20.91
N LYS A 73 16.82 -7.01 21.16
CA LYS A 73 16.38 -6.57 22.50
C LYS A 73 15.07 -7.21 22.93
N ILE A 74 14.13 -7.40 22.02
CA ILE A 74 12.88 -8.11 22.30
C ILE A 74 13.19 -9.59 22.59
N GLU A 75 14.09 -10.21 21.83
CA GLU A 75 14.51 -11.60 22.03
C GLU A 75 15.25 -11.82 23.35
N ASP A 76 16.17 -10.93 23.71
CA ASP A 76 16.89 -10.95 24.99
C ASP A 76 15.92 -10.88 26.19
N LEU A 77 14.80 -10.15 26.03
CA LEU A 77 13.81 -9.92 27.09
C LEU A 77 12.73 -11.01 27.14
N ALA A 78 12.19 -11.40 25.99
CA ALA A 78 10.99 -12.22 25.88
C ALA A 78 11.27 -13.65 25.37
N GLY A 79 12.47 -13.91 24.86
CA GLY A 79 12.84 -15.15 24.20
C GLY A 79 12.40 -15.21 22.73
N ILE A 80 12.93 -16.21 22.02
CA ILE A 80 12.74 -16.39 20.57
C ILE A 80 11.25 -16.58 20.20
N GLU A 81 10.54 -17.43 20.93
CA GLU A 81 9.14 -17.77 20.63
C GLU A 81 8.22 -16.54 20.75
N ASN A 82 8.30 -15.81 21.87
CA ASN A 82 7.50 -14.62 22.08
C ASN A 82 7.89 -13.47 21.14
N THR A 83 9.16 -13.39 20.75
CA THR A 83 9.61 -12.42 19.74
C THR A 83 8.95 -12.70 18.40
N GLN A 84 8.86 -13.98 18.00
CA GLN A 84 8.18 -14.33 16.77
C GLN A 84 6.69 -13.95 16.81
N ILE A 85 5.99 -14.30 17.89
CA ILE A 85 4.58 -13.92 18.09
C ILE A 85 4.40 -12.40 18.03
N PHE A 86 5.29 -11.64 18.67
CA PHE A 86 5.25 -10.17 18.63
C PHE A 86 5.33 -9.65 17.19
N TYR A 87 6.27 -10.14 16.38
CA TYR A 87 6.43 -9.67 15.00
C TYR A 87 5.28 -10.12 14.08
N ASP A 88 4.74 -11.32 14.29
CA ASP A 88 3.57 -11.79 13.54
C ASP A 88 2.35 -10.90 13.82
N GLU A 89 2.08 -10.60 15.09
CA GLU A 89 0.99 -9.72 15.48
C GLU A 89 1.26 -8.24 15.11
N TRP A 90 2.52 -7.79 15.13
CA TRP A 90 2.88 -6.45 14.65
C TRP A 90 2.50 -6.29 13.18
N LEU A 91 2.96 -7.19 12.31
CA LEU A 91 2.69 -7.11 10.87
C LEU A 91 1.20 -7.20 10.56
N LYS A 92 0.47 -8.03 11.31
CA LYS A 92 -0.97 -8.26 11.12
C LYS A 92 -1.84 -7.07 11.56
N ASN A 93 -1.42 -6.29 12.55
CA ASN A 93 -2.29 -5.29 13.20
C ASN A 93 -1.77 -3.85 13.11
N PHE A 94 -0.65 -3.57 12.44
CA PHE A 94 -0.07 -2.22 12.41
C PHE A 94 -0.93 -1.18 11.68
N VAL A 95 -1.71 -1.60 10.67
CA VAL A 95 -2.56 -0.75 9.82
C VAL A 95 -3.96 -1.33 9.74
#